data_AF-A0A396GIB0-F1
#
_entry.id   AF-A0A396GIB0-F1
#
_cell.length_a   1.000
_cell.length_b   1.000
_cell.length_c   1.000
_cell.angle_alpha   90.00
_cell.angle_beta   90.00
_cell.angle_gamma   90.00
#
_symmetry.space_group_name_H-M   'P 1'
#
loop_
_entity.id
_entity.type
_entity.pdbx_description
1 polymer ?
#
loop_
_entity_poly.entity_id
_entity_poly.type
_entity_poly.pdbx_seq_one_letter_code
_entity_poly.pdbx_strand_id
1 'polypeptide(L)'
;MVMITNVGGSGDVKGVWIRGSRSGAWLPLHRNWGANWQSSADLRNQRLSFKVTLVDGKTLVFLNVVSSNWRFGQTFSSHNQFF
;
A
#
# COMPACT_ATOMS: atom_id res chain seq x y z
N MET A 1 0.59 3.46 -10.40
CA MET A 1 -0.55 3.82 -9.53
C MET A 1 -1.00 2.58 -8.77
N VAL A 2 -1.50 2.74 -7.55
CA VAL A 2 -2.08 1.70 -6.69
C VAL A 2 -3.39 2.24 -6.12
N MET A 3 -4.45 1.45 -6.18
CA MET A 3 -5.73 1.76 -5.54
C MET A 3 -5.81 1.00 -4.22
N ILE A 4 -6.20 1.68 -3.13
CA ILE A 4 -6.36 1.07 -1.80
C ILE A 4 -7.82 1.18 -1.38
N THR A 5 -8.47 0.05 -1.17
CA THR A 5 -9.90 -0.07 -0.89
C THR A 5 -10.18 -1.02 0.27
N ASN A 6 -11.42 -1.00 0.75
CA ASN A 6 -11.86 -1.85 1.86
C ASN A 6 -11.03 -1.62 3.13
N VAL A 7 -10.91 -0.35 3.51
CA VAL A 7 -10.19 0.09 4.70
C VAL A 7 -11.18 0.22 5.84
N GLY A 8 -11.10 -0.66 6.84
CA GLY A 8 -11.92 -0.61 8.05
C GLY A 8 -11.53 0.54 9.00
N GLY A 9 -12.08 0.54 10.22
CA GLY A 9 -11.84 1.60 11.21
C GLY A 9 -12.48 2.94 10.80
N SER A 10 -11.74 4.04 10.93
CA SER A 10 -12.23 5.39 10.55
C SER A 10 -12.50 5.57 9.06
N GLY A 11 -12.10 4.62 8.21
CA GLY A 11 -12.46 4.59 6.78
C GLY A 11 -11.69 5.56 5.88
N ASP A 12 -11.04 6.59 6.42
CA ASP A 12 -10.18 7.50 5.67
C ASP A 12 -8.69 7.27 5.96
N VAL A 13 -7.94 7.10 4.88
CA VAL A 13 -6.50 6.90 4.92
C VAL A 13 -5.82 8.26 5.02
N LYS A 14 -4.92 8.47 5.97
CA LYS A 14 -4.09 9.68 6.07
C LYS A 14 -2.86 9.60 5.17
N GLY A 15 -2.21 8.44 5.12
CA GLY A 15 -0.95 8.29 4.41
C GLY A 15 -0.62 6.84 4.10
N VAL A 16 0.14 6.63 3.04
CA VAL A 16 0.54 5.30 2.58
C VAL A 16 2.02 5.31 2.22
N TRP A 17 2.72 4.24 2.59
CA TRP A 17 4.07 3.95 2.14
C TRP A 17 4.12 2.60 1.47
N ILE A 18 5.05 2.46 0.53
CA ILE A 18 5.35 1.23 -0.18
C ILE A 18 6.79 0.82 0.08
N ARG A 19 7.04 -0.48 0.16
CA ARG A 19 8.39 -1.05 0.29
C ARG A 19 8.54 -2.23 -0.65
N GLY A 20 9.55 -2.17 -1.51
CA GLY A 20 9.98 -3.29 -2.35
C GLY A 20 10.94 -4.21 -1.60
N SER A 21 10.91 -5.49 -1.91
CA SER A 21 11.79 -6.49 -1.29
C SER A 21 13.29 -6.28 -1.57
N ARG A 22 13.68 -5.52 -2.61
CA ARG A 22 15.09 -5.29 -2.96
C ARG A 22 15.73 -4.16 -2.15
N SER A 23 15.05 -3.02 -1.98
CA SER A 23 15.61 -1.88 -1.25
C SER A 23 15.38 -1.96 0.26
N GLY A 24 14.26 -2.57 0.69
CA GLY A 24 13.89 -2.65 2.10
C GLY A 24 13.49 -1.32 2.75
N ALA A 25 13.60 -0.20 2.05
CA ALA A 25 13.21 1.13 2.54
C ALA A 25 11.73 1.45 2.26
N TRP A 26 11.07 2.12 3.20
CA TRP A 26 9.70 2.62 3.02
C TRP A 26 9.70 3.94 2.26
N LEU A 27 9.00 3.97 1.12
CA LEU A 27 8.83 5.17 0.30
C LEU A 27 7.40 5.69 0.45
N PRO A 28 7.19 7.00 0.69
CA PRO A 28 5.84 7.54 0.75
C PRO A 28 5.18 7.47 -0.64
N LEU A 29 3.88 7.17 -0.66
CA LEU A 29 3.05 7.34 -1.84
C LEU A 29 2.37 8.70 -1.81
N HIS A 30 2.21 9.31 -2.98
CA HIS A 30 1.44 10.54 -3.14
C HIS A 30 -0.01 10.19 -3.49
N ARG A 31 -0.98 10.83 -2.83
CA ARG A 31 -2.39 10.71 -3.21
C ARG A 31 -2.61 11.49 -4.52
N ASN A 32 -3.10 10.81 -5.55
CA ASN A 32 -3.39 11.45 -6.84
C ASN A 32 -4.86 11.89 -6.90
N TRP A 33 -5.80 10.95 -6.71
CA TRP A 33 -7.24 11.24 -6.69
C TRP A 33 -8.00 10.18 -5.90
N GLY A 34 -8.82 10.61 -4.94
CA GLY A 34 -9.59 9.70 -4.07
C GLY A 34 -8.70 8.64 -3.42
N ALA A 35 -9.03 7.37 -3.66
CA ALA A 35 -8.31 6.19 -3.15
C ALA A 35 -7.07 5.80 -3.98
N ASN A 36 -6.68 6.59 -4.99
CA ASN A 36 -5.54 6.30 -5.86
C ASN A 36 -4.26 6.95 -5.34
N TRP A 37 -3.23 6.13 -5.20
CA TRP A 37 -1.91 6.49 -4.71
C TRP A 37 -0.84 6.19 -5.76
N GLN A 38 0.21 7.01 -5.82
CA GLN A 38 1.27 6.88 -6.81
C GLN A 38 2.66 6.87 -6.18
N SER A 39 3.54 6.06 -6.78
CA SER A 39 4.98 6.02 -6.51
C SER A 39 5.70 6.33 -7.81
N SER A 40 6.84 7.03 -7.72
CA SER A 40 7.79 7.22 -8.82
C SER A 40 8.88 6.12 -8.85
N ALA A 41 8.94 5.25 -7.85
CA ALA A 41 9.95 4.20 -7.77
C ALA A 41 9.65 3.00 -8.68
N ASP A 42 10.69 2.43 -9.31
CA ASP A 42 10.56 1.17 -10.02
C ASP A 42 10.55 -0.01 -9.03
N LEU A 43 9.38 -0.63 -8.92
CA LEU A 43 9.10 -1.71 -7.99
C LEU A 43 8.72 -3.01 -8.72
N ARG A 44 8.97 -3.09 -10.03
CA ARG A 44 8.71 -4.31 -10.83
C ARG A 44 9.57 -5.45 -10.33
N ASN A 45 9.05 -6.68 -10.47
CA ASN A 45 9.74 -7.92 -10.11
C ASN A 45 10.11 -8.02 -8.61
N GLN A 46 9.37 -7.33 -7.73
CA GLN A 46 9.61 -7.31 -6.30
C GLN A 46 8.32 -7.62 -5.53
N ARG A 47 8.46 -8.28 -4.37
CA ARG A 47 7.34 -8.37 -3.44
C ARG A 47 7.11 -6.99 -2.85
N LEU A 48 5.85 -6.58 -2.74
CA LEU A 48 5.50 -5.25 -2.23
C LEU A 48 4.84 -5.38 -0.86
N SER A 49 5.30 -4.52 0.04
CA SER A 49 4.67 -4.28 1.34
C SER A 49 4.08 -2.88 1.36
N PHE A 50 3.02 -2.70 2.14
CA PHE A 50 2.38 -1.40 2.34
C PHE A 50 2.33 -1.07 3.82
N LYS A 51 2.48 0.20 4.15
CA LYS A 51 2.19 0.74 5.48
C LYS A 51 1.11 1.79 5.27
N VAL A 52 0.01 1.66 5.99
CA VAL A 52 -1.16 2.53 5.85
C VAL A 52 -1.45 3.15 7.20
N THR A 53 -1.61 4.47 7.24
CA THR A 53 -2.00 5.22 8.42
C THR A 53 -3.36 5.84 8.16
N LEU A 54 -4.31 5.72 9.08
CA LEU A 54 -5.63 6.33 9.01
C LEU A 54 -5.63 7.74 9.62
N VAL A 55 -6.71 8.49 9.39
CA VAL A 55 -6.90 9.85 9.94
C VAL A 55 -6.93 9.87 11.47
N ASP A 56 -7.43 8.80 12.10
CA ASP A 56 -7.42 8.61 13.56
C ASP A 56 -6.03 8.26 14.13
N GLY A 57 -5.00 8.15 13.28
CA GLY A 57 -3.63 7.86 13.67
C GLY A 57 -3.27 6.37 13.71
N LYS A 58 -4.23 5.45 13.59
CA LYS A 58 -3.95 4.00 13.54
C LYS A 58 -3.11 3.68 12.32
N THR A 59 -2.07 2.86 12.52
CA THR A 59 -1.17 2.44 11.45
C THR A 59 -1.08 0.92 11.39
N LEU A 60 -1.21 0.36 10.19
CA LEU A 60 -0.99 -1.06 9.94
C LEU A 60 0.04 -1.28 8.84
N VAL A 61 0.79 -2.38 8.98
CA VAL A 61 1.76 -2.84 7.99
C VAL A 61 1.27 -4.13 7.36
N PHE A 62 1.22 -4.11 6.05
CA PHE A 62 0.81 -5.18 5.15
C PHE A 62 2.06 -5.72 4.46
N LEU A 63 2.72 -6.70 5.06
CA LEU A 63 4.00 -7.22 4.58
C LEU A 63 3.82 -8.20 3.42
N ASN A 64 4.58 -7.98 2.34
CA ASN A 64 4.68 -8.88 1.17
C ASN A 64 3.32 -9.32 0.58
N VAL A 65 2.31 -8.45 0.63
CA VAL A 65 0.95 -8.73 0.14
C VAL A 65 0.93 -8.92 -1.39
N VAL A 66 1.84 -8.28 -2.10
CA VAL A 66 1.98 -8.44 -3.55
C VAL A 66 3.17 -9.35 -3.83
N SER A 67 2.95 -10.41 -4.61
CA SER A 67 3.99 -11.34 -5.05
C SER A 67 4.92 -10.69 -6.07
N SER A 68 6.15 -11.18 -6.24
CA SER A 68 7.15 -10.57 -7.14
C SER A 68 6.79 -10.62 -8.62
N ASN A 69 5.88 -11.51 -9.04
CA ASN A 69 5.45 -11.69 -10.43
C ASN A 69 4.21 -10.86 -10.80
N TRP A 70 3.89 -9.82 -10.03
CA TRP A 70 2.74 -8.97 -10.26
C TRP A 70 2.79 -8.24 -11.61
N ARG A 71 1.61 -7.92 -12.14
CA ARG A 71 1.38 -7.13 -13.35
C ARG A 71 0.37 -6.03 -13.06
N PHE A 72 0.40 -4.98 -13.88
CA PHE A 72 -0.59 -3.91 -13.78
C PHE A 72 -2.01 -4.46 -13.96
N GLY A 73 -2.98 -3.86 -13.25
CA GLY A 73 -4.39 -4.25 -13.30
C GLY A 73 -4.79 -5.40 -12.37
N GLN A 74 -3.86 -5.98 -11.62
CA GLN A 74 -4.16 -7.03 -10.65
C GLN A 74 -4.59 -6.48 -9.29
N THR A 75 -5.40 -7.25 -8.58
CA THR A 75 -5.83 -6.98 -7.19
C THR A 75 -5.22 -8.00 -6.25
N PHE A 76 -4.76 -7.53 -5.09
CA PHE A 76 -4.21 -8.35 -4.02
C PHE A 76 -4.92 -8.00 -2.72
N SER A 77 -5.18 -8.99 -1.88
CA SER A 77 -5.86 -8.84 -0.60
C SER A 77 -4.99 -9.29 0.56
N SER A 78 -5.28 -8.77 1.74
CA SER A 78 -4.65 -9.17 3.00
C SER A 78 -5.72 -9.53 4.02
N HIS A 79 -5.38 -10.44 4.94
CA HIS A 79 -6.23 -10.77 6.08
C HIS A 79 -6.11 -9.74 7.22
N ASN A 80 -5.09 -8.88 7.20
CA ASN A 80 -4.94 -7.82 8.19
C ASN A 80 -5.96 -6.70 7.92
N GLN A 81 -6.60 -6.18 8.96
CA GLN A 81 -7.63 -5.16 8.85
C GLN A 81 -7.56 -4.16 10.00
N PHE A 82 -8.06 -2.95 9.74
CA PHE A 82 -8.27 -1.95 10.78
C PHE A 82 -9.58 -2.24 11.51
N PHE A 83 -9.52 -2.22 12.84
CA PHE A 83 -10.66 -2.36 13.75
C PHE A 83 -10.89 -1.05 14.50
#